data_AF-A0A662PJE4-F1
#
_entry.id   AF-A0A662PJE4-F1
#
_cell.length_a   1.000
_cell.length_b   1.000
_cell.length_c   1.000
_cell.angle_alpha   90.00
_cell.angle_beta   90.00
_cell.angle_gamma   90.00
#
_symmetry.space_group_name_H-M   'P 1'
#
loop_
_entity.id
_entity.type
_entity.pdbx_description
1 polymer ?
#
loop_
_entity_poly.entity_id
_entity_poly.type
_entity_poly.pdbx_seq_one_letter_code
_entity_poly.pdbx_strand_id
1 'polypeptide(L)'
;MKVIIGPQHPALKEPERFILETEGEYVVDVKVRIGYIHRGIEKAMENRTYLQGLYLSERVCGICSDAHTTCYVQGVEELLGIEPPPRSKFIRVIVAELERIHSHLLWLGVAAHEIGFDTLFMYVWRDREVVMDLLELVSGNRVNYATNTIGGVRRDLNDERIQKILKGLKILEDRTKEYLKMIEKEQTVLKRTVDVGVLSKSDAIKYGAVGPTVRASGVKRDVRVDDPYAAYDELSFNVIVEDGCDCLARIMVRGREVLESI
;
A
#
# COMPACT_ATOMS: atom_id res chain seq x y z
N MET A 1 -32.15 -12.04 -8.27
CA MET A 1 -31.88 -12.85 -7.05
C MET A 1 -31.04 -12.02 -6.09
N LYS A 2 -31.02 -12.34 -4.79
CA LYS A 2 -30.07 -11.74 -3.83
C LYS A 2 -28.99 -12.75 -3.49
N VAL A 3 -27.73 -12.37 -3.68
CA VAL A 3 -26.56 -13.18 -3.33
C VAL A 3 -25.81 -12.45 -2.22
N ILE A 4 -25.45 -13.18 -1.15
CA ILE A 4 -24.74 -12.61 -0.01
C ILE A 4 -23.32 -13.16 -0.02
N ILE A 5 -22.34 -12.25 0.00
CA ILE A 5 -20.92 -12.58 0.15
C ILE A 5 -20.45 -11.96 1.47
N GLY A 6 -19.85 -12.79 2.34
CA GLY A 6 -19.32 -12.36 3.64
C GLY A 6 -20.29 -12.54 4.83
N PRO A 7 -19.89 -12.12 6.05
CA PRO A 7 -18.65 -11.41 6.37
C PRO A 7 -17.39 -12.28 6.26
N GLN A 8 -17.53 -13.61 6.29
CA GLN A 8 -16.44 -14.55 6.06
C GLN A 8 -16.59 -15.17 4.67
N HIS A 9 -15.61 -14.95 3.79
CA HIS A 9 -15.56 -15.57 2.46
C HIS A 9 -14.10 -15.60 1.96
N PRO A 10 -13.63 -16.66 1.26
CA PRO A 10 -12.22 -16.80 0.85
C PRO A 10 -11.67 -15.63 -0.01
N ALA A 11 -12.52 -15.03 -0.84
CA ALA A 11 -12.18 -13.87 -1.67
C ALA A 11 -11.97 -12.58 -0.85
N LEU A 12 -12.47 -12.51 0.39
CA LEU A 12 -12.39 -11.31 1.22
C LEU A 12 -11.15 -11.39 2.13
N LYS A 13 -10.30 -10.36 2.06
CA LYS A 13 -9.10 -10.26 2.91
C LYS A 13 -9.37 -9.58 4.25
N GLU A 14 -10.52 -8.92 4.36
CA GLU A 14 -11.06 -8.38 5.61
C GLU A 14 -12.55 -8.75 5.75
N PRO A 15 -13.10 -8.77 6.98
CA PRO A 15 -14.51 -9.09 7.18
C PRO A 15 -15.41 -7.97 6.62
N GLU A 16 -16.01 -8.24 5.47
CA GLU A 16 -16.89 -7.32 4.73
C GLU A 16 -18.12 -8.07 4.26
N ARG A 17 -19.29 -7.41 4.22
CA ARG A 17 -20.53 -8.04 3.77
C ARG A 17 -21.10 -7.29 2.57
N PHE A 18 -21.24 -8.01 1.46
CA PHE A 18 -21.87 -7.53 0.24
C PHE A 18 -23.19 -8.25 0.02
N ILE A 19 -24.27 -7.49 -0.17
CA ILE A 19 -25.56 -7.99 -0.62
C ILE A 19 -25.72 -7.55 -2.07
N LEU A 20 -25.52 -8.49 -2.99
CA LEU A 20 -25.62 -8.27 -4.42
C LEU A 20 -27.06 -8.55 -4.87
N GLU A 21 -27.66 -7.59 -5.58
CA GLU A 21 -28.90 -7.83 -6.32
C GLU A 21 -28.52 -8.13 -7.77
N THR A 22 -28.95 -9.30 -8.27
CA THR A 22 -28.53 -9.83 -9.58
C THR A 22 -29.70 -10.14 -10.50
N GLU A 23 -29.50 -9.93 -11.80
CA GLU A 23 -30.39 -10.35 -12.89
C GLU A 23 -29.62 -11.31 -13.80
N GLY A 24 -29.84 -12.62 -13.61
CA GLY A 24 -28.98 -13.64 -14.19
C GLY A 24 -27.55 -13.52 -13.65
N GLU A 25 -26.59 -13.30 -14.55
CA GLU A 25 -25.17 -13.10 -14.22
C GLU A 25 -24.80 -11.62 -14.01
N TYR A 26 -25.70 -10.68 -14.29
CA TYR A 26 -25.44 -9.25 -14.14
C TYR A 26 -25.73 -8.79 -12.72
N VAL A 27 -24.79 -8.05 -12.12
CA VAL A 27 -24.98 -7.35 -10.85
C VAL A 27 -25.60 -5.99 -11.14
N VAL A 28 -26.80 -5.74 -10.61
CA VAL A 28 -27.56 -4.49 -10.84
C VAL A 28 -27.54 -3.54 -9.64
N ASP A 29 -27.34 -4.06 -8.42
CA ASP A 29 -27.16 -3.25 -7.21
C ASP A 29 -26.24 -3.99 -6.22
N VAL A 30 -25.56 -3.22 -5.37
CA VAL A 30 -24.72 -3.73 -4.28
C VAL A 30 -24.92 -2.92 -3.02
N LYS A 31 -25.31 -3.60 -1.94
CA LYS A 31 -25.36 -3.01 -0.60
C LYS A 31 -24.15 -3.49 0.18
N VAL A 32 -23.25 -2.56 0.43
CA VAL A 32 -22.01 -2.78 1.19
C VAL A 32 -22.28 -2.57 2.67
N ARG A 33 -21.90 -3.54 3.50
CA ARG A 33 -21.81 -3.40 4.97
C ARG A 33 -20.38 -3.71 5.41
N ILE A 34 -19.73 -2.69 5.98
CA ILE A 34 -18.40 -2.75 6.58
C ILE A 34 -18.49 -2.48 8.09
N GLY A 35 -17.34 -2.46 8.77
CA GLY A 35 -17.24 -2.11 10.20
C GLY A 35 -17.19 -3.31 11.14
N TYR A 36 -17.10 -4.53 10.63
CA TYR A 36 -16.95 -5.75 11.43
C TYR A 36 -15.64 -5.78 12.23
N ILE A 37 -14.63 -5.02 11.82
CA ILE A 37 -13.34 -4.83 12.52
C ILE A 37 -13.22 -3.47 13.21
N HIS A 38 -14.33 -2.76 13.42
CA HIS A 38 -14.29 -1.48 14.12
C HIS A 38 -13.82 -1.67 15.57
N ARG A 39 -12.64 -1.09 15.88
CA ARG A 39 -11.98 -1.21 17.19
C ARG A 39 -12.04 0.05 18.05
N GLY A 40 -12.69 1.12 17.56
CA GLY A 40 -12.72 2.40 18.27
C GLY A 40 -11.34 3.02 18.51
N ILE A 41 -10.42 2.92 17.54
CA ILE A 41 -9.02 3.39 17.68
C ILE A 41 -8.98 4.88 18.03
N GLU A 42 -9.79 5.71 17.38
CA GLU A 42 -9.88 7.14 17.66
C GLU A 42 -10.29 7.41 19.11
N LYS A 43 -11.34 6.73 19.59
CA LYS A 43 -11.80 6.85 20.99
C LYS A 43 -10.75 6.36 21.98
N ALA A 44 -9.99 5.32 21.61
CA ALA A 44 -8.89 4.82 22.40
C ALA A 44 -7.74 5.85 22.48
N MET A 45 -7.47 6.61 21.41
CA MET A 45 -6.45 7.66 21.40
C MET A 45 -6.79 8.83 22.33
N GLU A 46 -8.06 9.21 22.50
CA GLU A 46 -8.47 10.29 23.42
C GLU A 46 -8.02 10.09 24.87
N ASN A 47 -7.88 8.83 25.30
CA ASN A 47 -7.51 8.47 26.68
C ASN A 47 -6.02 8.10 26.82
N ARG A 48 -5.19 8.46 25.83
CA ARG A 48 -3.77 8.11 25.76
C ARG A 48 -2.92 9.34 25.50
N THR A 49 -1.68 9.30 25.96
CA THR A 49 -0.70 10.34 25.59
C THR A 49 -0.36 10.22 24.10
N TYR A 50 0.19 11.29 23.50
CA TYR A 50 0.63 11.24 22.11
C TYR A 50 1.61 10.09 21.82
N LEU A 51 2.54 9.83 22.74
CA LEU A 51 3.49 8.73 22.60
C LEU A 51 2.80 7.34 22.65
N GLN A 52 1.76 7.18 23.45
CA GLN A 52 0.96 5.96 23.48
C GLN A 52 0.06 5.84 22.23
N GLY A 53 -0.49 6.96 21.76
CA GLY A 53 -1.32 7.06 20.56
C GLY A 53 -0.57 6.64 19.29
N LEU A 54 0.73 6.94 19.20
CA LEU A 54 1.61 6.49 18.12
C LEU A 54 1.55 4.97 17.89
N TYR A 55 1.55 4.16 18.95
CA TYR A 55 1.45 2.70 18.80
C TYR A 55 0.05 2.24 18.39
N LEU A 56 -0.98 3.06 18.60
CA LEU A 56 -2.32 2.78 18.09
C LEU A 56 -2.44 3.16 16.61
N SER A 57 -1.80 4.25 16.17
CA SER A 57 -1.87 4.71 14.77
C SER A 57 -1.30 3.64 13.83
N GLU A 58 -0.20 3.01 14.24
CA GLU A 58 0.43 1.91 13.51
C GLU A 58 -0.52 0.74 13.21
N ARG A 59 -1.53 0.54 14.07
CA ARG A 59 -2.46 -0.59 13.97
C ARG A 59 -3.73 -0.25 13.21
N VAL A 60 -3.86 0.94 12.61
CA VAL A 60 -5.04 1.32 11.82
C VAL A 60 -5.20 0.41 10.61
N CYS A 61 -4.11 0.17 9.87
CA CYS A 61 -4.02 -0.79 8.78
C CYS A 61 -3.05 -1.91 9.15
N GLY A 62 -3.33 -3.14 8.75
CA GLY A 62 -2.46 -4.29 9.02
C GLY A 62 -1.20 -4.37 8.16
N ILE A 63 -1.02 -3.48 7.18
CA ILE A 63 0.07 -3.50 6.19
C ILE A 63 0.77 -2.14 6.06
N CYS A 64 0.08 -1.02 6.32
CA CYS A 64 0.58 0.35 6.14
C CYS A 64 0.98 1.03 7.46
N SER A 65 1.68 0.30 8.31
CA SER A 65 2.15 0.71 9.64
C SER A 65 2.99 2.00 9.63
N ASP A 66 3.97 2.11 8.74
CA ASP A 66 4.83 3.27 8.60
C ASP A 66 4.04 4.48 8.11
N ALA A 67 3.21 4.34 7.07
CA ALA A 67 2.40 5.45 6.57
C ALA A 67 1.51 6.10 7.65
N HIS A 68 0.87 5.27 8.49
CA HIS A 68 0.04 5.77 9.59
C HIS A 68 0.87 6.39 10.72
N THR A 69 2.03 5.83 11.05
CA THR A 69 2.89 6.40 12.10
C THR A 69 3.56 7.69 11.63
N THR A 70 4.01 7.76 10.37
CA THR A 70 4.58 8.96 9.73
C THR A 70 3.57 10.11 9.75
N CYS A 71 2.34 9.88 9.27
CA CYS A 71 1.27 10.88 9.31
C CYS A 71 0.99 11.35 10.76
N TYR A 72 0.89 10.42 11.71
CA TYR A 72 0.64 10.75 13.10
C TYR A 72 1.75 11.57 13.75
N VAL A 73 3.02 11.15 13.62
CA VAL A 73 4.13 11.88 14.26
C VAL A 73 4.35 13.24 13.64
N GLN A 74 4.19 13.39 12.33
CA GLN A 74 4.36 14.68 11.67
C GLN A 74 3.27 15.67 12.07
N GLY A 75 2.02 15.23 12.18
CA GLY A 75 0.95 16.08 12.71
C GLY A 75 1.22 16.54 14.14
N VAL A 76 1.77 15.67 15.00
CA VAL A 76 2.16 16.04 16.38
C VAL A 76 3.37 16.97 16.39
N GLU A 77 4.37 16.73 15.54
CA GLU A 77 5.57 17.57 15.38
C GLU A 77 5.20 18.98 14.93
N GLU A 78 4.29 19.11 13.96
CA GLU A 78 3.78 20.40 13.48
C GLU A 78 3.06 21.17 14.58
N LEU A 79 2.18 20.50 15.35
CA LEU A 79 1.49 21.11 16.49
C LEU A 79 2.45 21.61 17.58
N LEU A 80 3.59 20.95 17.75
CA LEU A 80 4.60 21.29 18.76
C LEU A 80 5.72 22.19 18.23
N GLY A 81 5.75 22.49 16.92
CA GLY A 81 6.84 23.22 16.29
C GLY A 81 8.19 22.49 16.35
N ILE A 82 8.19 21.16 16.35
CA ILE A 82 9.40 20.33 16.41
C ILE A 82 9.85 19.98 15.00
N GLU A 83 11.09 20.33 14.66
CA GLU A 83 11.72 19.87 13.42
C GLU A 83 12.62 18.65 13.68
N PRO A 84 12.35 17.49 13.05
CA PRO A 84 13.18 16.31 13.22
C PRO A 84 14.53 16.46 12.47
N PRO A 85 15.63 15.83 12.94
CA PRO A 85 16.93 15.91 12.28
C PRO A 85 16.88 15.44 10.81
N PRO A 86 17.64 16.06 9.87
CA PRO A 86 17.60 15.70 8.45
C PRO A 86 17.76 14.19 8.19
N ARG A 87 18.73 13.54 8.84
CA ARG A 87 18.97 12.10 8.72
C ARG A 87 17.72 11.26 9.06
N SER A 88 16.93 11.69 10.03
CA SER A 88 15.70 10.98 10.41
C SER A 88 14.61 11.11 9.35
N LYS A 89 14.51 12.26 8.65
CA LYS A 89 13.59 12.46 7.53
C LYS A 89 13.89 11.47 6.39
N PHE A 90 15.16 11.26 6.07
CA PHE A 90 15.57 10.24 5.07
C PHE A 90 15.28 8.81 5.53
N ILE A 91 15.51 8.47 6.80
CA ILE A 91 15.19 7.13 7.32
C ILE A 91 13.68 6.85 7.26
N ARG A 92 12.83 7.86 7.55
CA ARG A 92 11.38 7.75 7.35
C ARG A 92 11.04 7.36 5.92
N VAL A 93 11.63 8.06 4.94
CA VAL A 93 11.39 7.75 3.52
C VAL A 93 11.86 6.33 3.16
N ILE A 94 13.04 5.91 3.63
CA ILE A 94 13.53 4.54 3.37
C ILE A 94 12.54 3.49 3.88
N VAL A 95 12.04 3.65 5.11
CA VAL A 95 11.07 2.69 5.68
C VAL A 95 9.72 2.78 4.97
N ALA A 96 9.26 3.98 4.63
CA ALA A 96 8.02 4.18 3.88
C ALA A 96 8.07 3.53 2.49
N GLU A 97 9.19 3.59 1.78
CA GLU A 97 9.32 2.97 0.47
C GLU A 97 9.53 1.45 0.55
N LEU A 98 10.22 0.93 1.59
CA LEU A 98 10.22 -0.50 1.89
C LEU A 98 8.80 -1.02 2.20
N GLU A 99 8.02 -0.27 2.98
CA GLU A 99 6.61 -0.60 3.23
C GLU A 99 5.78 -0.53 1.93
N ARG A 100 6.03 0.45 1.05
CA ARG A 100 5.33 0.54 -0.24
C ARG A 100 5.59 -0.69 -1.10
N ILE A 101 6.84 -1.13 -1.20
CA ILE A 101 7.22 -2.37 -1.89
C ILE A 101 6.49 -3.56 -1.28
N HIS A 102 6.51 -3.67 0.06
CA HIS A 102 5.81 -4.72 0.81
C HIS A 102 4.29 -4.76 0.55
N SER A 103 3.65 -3.59 0.55
CA SER A 103 2.22 -3.42 0.32
C SER A 103 1.83 -3.77 -1.11
N HIS A 104 2.58 -3.27 -2.09
CA HIS A 104 2.29 -3.50 -3.50
C HIS A 104 2.55 -4.94 -3.93
N LEU A 105 3.61 -5.60 -3.43
CA LEU A 105 3.82 -7.03 -3.69
C LEU A 105 2.72 -7.89 -3.04
N LEU A 106 2.25 -7.54 -1.84
CA LEU A 106 1.09 -8.23 -1.25
C LEU A 106 -0.10 -8.13 -2.19
N TRP A 107 -0.41 -6.90 -2.62
CA TRP A 107 -1.55 -6.61 -3.47
C TRP A 107 -1.44 -7.33 -4.82
N LEU A 108 -0.26 -7.35 -5.45
CA LEU A 108 -0.02 -8.08 -6.70
C LEU A 108 -0.28 -9.58 -6.54
N GLY A 109 0.20 -10.18 -5.45
CA GLY A 109 -0.08 -11.59 -5.17
C GLY A 109 -1.56 -11.85 -4.93
N VAL A 110 -2.25 -10.99 -4.17
CA VAL A 110 -3.71 -11.11 -3.98
C VAL A 110 -4.44 -11.00 -5.31
N ALA A 111 -4.10 -10.00 -6.14
CA ALA A 111 -4.69 -9.83 -7.46
C ALA A 111 -4.50 -11.08 -8.32
N ALA A 112 -3.30 -11.68 -8.31
CA ALA A 112 -3.02 -12.93 -9.01
C ALA A 112 -3.86 -14.10 -8.49
N HIS A 113 -4.02 -14.24 -7.17
CA HIS A 113 -4.85 -15.30 -6.59
C HIS A 113 -6.33 -15.14 -6.95
N GLU A 114 -6.90 -13.94 -6.84
CA GLU A 114 -8.33 -13.70 -7.11
C GLU A 114 -8.71 -13.92 -8.59
N ILE A 115 -7.77 -13.73 -9.52
CA ILE A 115 -7.98 -14.06 -10.94
C ILE A 115 -7.67 -15.52 -11.28
N GLY A 116 -7.18 -16.31 -10.32
CA GLY A 116 -6.90 -17.75 -10.45
C GLY A 116 -5.48 -18.10 -10.90
N PHE A 117 -4.52 -17.18 -10.79
CA PHE A 117 -3.12 -17.38 -11.16
C PHE A 117 -2.23 -17.67 -9.94
N ASP A 118 -2.47 -18.81 -9.29
CA ASP A 118 -1.85 -19.16 -8.01
C ASP A 118 -0.32 -19.26 -8.06
N THR A 119 0.26 -19.69 -9.18
CA THR A 119 1.73 -19.75 -9.31
C THR A 119 2.37 -18.37 -9.18
N LEU A 120 1.75 -17.34 -9.78
CA LEU A 120 2.23 -15.96 -9.67
C LEU A 120 2.06 -15.44 -8.24
N PHE A 121 0.93 -15.76 -7.59
CA PHE A 121 0.75 -15.47 -6.16
C PHE A 121 1.89 -16.06 -5.31
N MET A 122 2.20 -17.35 -5.48
CA MET A 122 3.26 -18.02 -4.72
C MET A 122 4.64 -17.40 -4.95
N TYR A 123 4.97 -17.03 -6.19
CA TYR A 123 6.25 -16.40 -6.51
C TYR A 123 6.37 -14.99 -5.92
N VAL A 124 5.35 -14.15 -6.11
CA VAL A 124 5.34 -12.78 -5.59
C VAL A 124 5.41 -12.79 -4.06
N TRP A 125 4.67 -13.68 -3.40
CA TRP A 125 4.67 -13.74 -1.93
C TRP A 125 5.95 -14.34 -1.36
N ARG A 126 6.57 -15.32 -2.03
CA ARG A 126 7.92 -15.79 -1.67
C ARG A 126 8.91 -14.63 -1.72
N ASP A 127 8.91 -13.87 -2.81
CA ASP A 127 9.90 -12.79 -2.98
C ASP A 127 9.59 -11.59 -2.10
N ARG A 128 8.33 -11.37 -1.73
CA ARG A 128 7.93 -10.38 -0.72
C ARG A 128 8.56 -10.64 0.66
N GLU A 129 8.92 -11.88 0.98
CA GLU A 129 9.64 -12.16 2.24
C GLU A 129 10.96 -11.38 2.33
N VAL A 130 11.62 -11.09 1.19
CA VAL A 130 12.86 -10.30 1.16
C VAL A 130 12.65 -8.92 1.78
N VAL A 131 11.60 -8.19 1.37
CA VAL A 131 11.34 -6.85 1.94
C VAL A 131 10.88 -6.92 3.39
N MET A 132 10.18 -8.00 3.79
CA MET A 132 9.83 -8.21 5.20
C MET A 132 11.06 -8.44 6.08
N ASP A 133 12.05 -9.19 5.59
CA ASP A 133 13.32 -9.39 6.28
C ASP A 133 14.14 -8.09 6.34
N LEU A 134 14.06 -7.23 5.31
CA LEU A 134 14.66 -5.89 5.36
C LEU A 134 13.97 -4.99 6.39
N LEU A 135 12.64 -5.00 6.46
CA LEU A 135 11.89 -4.24 7.47
C LEU A 135 12.20 -4.74 8.89
N GLU A 136 12.38 -6.04 9.08
CA GLU A 136 12.85 -6.62 10.34
C GLU A 136 14.29 -6.21 10.66
N LEU A 137 15.18 -6.17 9.67
CA LEU A 137 16.56 -5.69 9.86
C LEU A 137 16.59 -4.24 10.38
N VAL A 138 15.68 -3.40 9.90
CA VAL A 138 15.57 -1.99 10.33
C VAL A 138 14.93 -1.88 11.71
N SER A 139 13.85 -2.60 11.95
CA SER A 139 12.90 -2.30 13.02
C SER A 139 12.76 -3.40 14.10
N GLY A 140 13.29 -4.59 13.84
CA GLY A 140 13.10 -5.79 14.66
C GLY A 140 11.73 -6.44 14.53
N ASN A 141 10.89 -5.99 13.58
CA ASN A 141 9.58 -6.58 13.30
C ASN A 141 9.27 -6.50 11.80
N ARG A 142 8.42 -7.40 11.30
CA ARG A 142 8.13 -7.55 9.87
C ARG A 142 6.92 -6.77 9.39
N VAL A 143 6.07 -6.30 10.30
CA VAL A 143 4.80 -5.61 9.98
C VAL A 143 4.59 -4.35 10.81
N ASN A 144 4.74 -4.41 12.14
CA ASN A 144 4.63 -3.25 13.02
C ASN A 144 6.05 -2.81 13.44
N TYR A 145 6.61 -1.87 12.71
CA TYR A 145 8.02 -1.47 12.79
C TYR A 145 8.35 -0.64 14.03
N ALA A 146 7.42 0.21 14.46
CA ALA A 146 7.65 1.19 15.50
C ALA A 146 8.94 2.01 15.22
N THR A 147 9.22 2.35 13.96
CA THR A 147 10.43 3.11 13.60
C THR A 147 10.26 4.59 13.88
N ASN A 148 9.11 5.16 13.53
CA ASN A 148 8.82 6.57 13.72
C ASN A 148 8.57 6.91 15.19
N THR A 149 9.05 8.08 15.63
CA THR A 149 8.74 8.66 16.93
C THR A 149 8.62 10.18 16.78
N ILE A 150 8.02 10.83 17.77
CA ILE A 150 7.94 12.29 17.81
C ILE A 150 9.37 12.84 17.92
N GLY A 151 9.76 13.72 17.01
CA GLY A 151 11.10 14.31 16.88
C GLY A 151 12.07 13.51 16.00
N GLY A 152 11.65 12.44 15.32
CA GLY A 152 12.50 11.70 14.38
C GLY A 152 12.20 10.20 14.29
N VAL A 153 13.24 9.37 14.46
CA VAL A 153 13.17 7.90 14.37
C VAL A 153 13.81 7.24 15.59
N ARG A 154 13.33 6.06 15.98
CA ARG A 154 13.81 5.32 17.16
C ARG A 154 15.16 4.66 16.96
N ARG A 155 15.50 4.30 15.72
CA ARG A 155 16.71 3.55 15.37
C ARG A 155 17.37 4.14 14.14
N ASP A 156 18.69 4.21 14.19
CA ASP A 156 19.51 4.61 13.06
C ASP A 156 19.91 3.40 12.18
N LEU A 157 20.33 3.67 10.95
CA LEU A 157 20.85 2.71 9.99
C LEU A 157 22.37 2.86 9.85
N ASN A 158 23.12 1.84 10.24
CA ASN A 158 24.55 1.80 9.96
C ASN A 158 24.83 1.33 8.53
N ASP A 159 26.07 1.50 8.07
CA ASP A 159 26.47 1.16 6.70
C ASP A 159 26.24 -0.32 6.37
N GLU A 160 26.45 -1.22 7.34
CA GLU A 160 26.19 -2.65 7.16
C GLU A 160 24.73 -2.94 6.81
N ARG A 161 23.78 -2.32 7.51
CA ARG A 161 22.35 -2.44 7.24
C ARG A 161 21.99 -1.85 5.88
N ILE A 162 22.55 -0.70 5.54
CA ILE A 162 22.34 -0.05 4.24
C ILE A 162 22.77 -0.98 3.10
N GLN A 163 23.95 -1.60 3.20
CA GLN A 163 24.43 -2.55 2.19
C GLN A 163 23.54 -3.79 2.06
N LYS A 164 22.96 -4.27 3.17
CA LYS A 164 21.99 -5.38 3.13
C LYS A 164 20.68 -4.97 2.46
N ILE A 165 20.17 -3.77 2.75
CA ILE A 165 18.98 -3.21 2.09
C ILE A 165 19.20 -3.13 0.58
N LEU A 166 20.30 -2.52 0.13
CA LEU A 166 20.61 -2.38 -1.30
C LEU A 166 20.66 -3.74 -2.03
N LYS A 167 21.23 -4.77 -1.39
CA LYS A 167 21.26 -6.13 -1.96
C LYS A 167 19.85 -6.74 -2.08
N GLY A 168 19.01 -6.57 -1.06
CA GLY A 168 17.63 -7.05 -1.10
C GLY A 168 16.78 -6.31 -2.14
N LEU A 169 16.94 -4.99 -2.26
CA LEU A 169 16.28 -4.18 -3.28
C LEU A 169 16.66 -4.64 -4.69
N LYS A 170 17.95 -4.96 -4.94
CA LYS A 170 18.37 -5.49 -6.25
C LYS A 170 17.65 -6.78 -6.64
N ILE A 171 17.45 -7.69 -5.68
CA ILE A 171 16.70 -8.93 -5.91
C ILE A 171 15.24 -8.60 -6.26
N LEU A 172 14.61 -7.71 -5.50
CA LEU A 172 13.22 -7.32 -5.71
C LEU A 172 13.01 -6.60 -7.05
N GLU A 173 13.97 -5.79 -7.48
CA GLU A 173 13.96 -5.10 -8.76
C GLU A 173 13.89 -6.09 -9.93
N ASP A 174 14.82 -7.06 -9.94
CA ASP A 174 14.93 -8.04 -11.01
C ASP A 174 13.67 -8.93 -11.06
N ARG A 175 13.14 -9.32 -9.90
CA ARG A 175 11.91 -10.14 -9.80
C ARG A 175 10.67 -9.38 -10.24
N THR A 176 10.52 -8.13 -9.80
CA THR A 176 9.37 -7.29 -10.16
C THR A 176 9.32 -7.03 -11.65
N LYS A 177 10.46 -6.80 -12.31
CA LYS A 177 10.52 -6.68 -13.78
C LYS A 177 10.00 -7.93 -14.49
N GLU A 178 10.35 -9.12 -14.01
CA GLU A 178 9.83 -10.37 -14.57
C GLU A 178 8.32 -10.55 -14.31
N TYR A 179 7.82 -10.17 -13.13
CA TYR A 179 6.38 -10.20 -12.83
C TYR A 179 5.57 -9.28 -13.74
N LEU A 180 6.03 -8.05 -13.95
CA LEU A 180 5.38 -7.11 -14.86
C LEU A 180 5.33 -7.65 -16.29
N LYS A 181 6.46 -8.16 -16.81
CA LYS A 181 6.50 -8.77 -18.16
C LYS A 181 5.54 -9.95 -18.29
N MET A 182 5.38 -10.75 -17.23
CA MET A 182 4.46 -11.89 -17.21
C MET A 182 3.01 -11.41 -17.24
N ILE A 183 2.65 -10.46 -16.38
CA ILE A 183 1.31 -9.87 -16.31
C ILE A 183 0.89 -9.24 -17.65
N GLU A 184 1.80 -8.51 -18.31
CA GLU A 184 1.53 -7.85 -19.59
C GLU A 184 1.27 -8.82 -20.75
N LYS A 185 1.82 -10.06 -20.68
CA LYS A 185 1.73 -11.04 -21.78
C LYS A 185 0.71 -12.14 -21.53
N GLU A 186 0.40 -12.42 -20.27
CA GLU A 186 -0.41 -13.57 -19.89
C GLU A 186 -1.89 -13.36 -20.22
N GLN A 187 -2.40 -14.14 -21.17
CA GLN A 187 -3.75 -13.97 -21.72
C GLN A 187 -4.86 -14.14 -20.67
N THR A 188 -4.64 -15.02 -19.69
CA THR A 188 -5.61 -15.24 -18.61
C THR A 188 -5.76 -13.99 -17.75
N VAL A 189 -4.66 -13.28 -17.49
CA VAL A 189 -4.67 -12.02 -16.74
C VAL A 189 -5.41 -10.96 -17.53
N LEU A 190 -5.03 -10.76 -18.79
CA LEU A 190 -5.65 -9.74 -19.66
C LEU A 190 -7.16 -9.93 -19.77
N LYS A 191 -7.63 -11.15 -20.03
CA LYS A 191 -9.07 -11.47 -20.15
C LYS A 191 -9.89 -11.19 -18.89
N ARG A 192 -9.26 -11.15 -17.71
CA ARG A 192 -9.94 -10.99 -16.41
C ARG A 192 -9.81 -9.57 -15.83
N THR A 193 -8.99 -8.73 -16.45
CA THR A 193 -8.60 -7.43 -15.87
C THR A 193 -8.77 -6.26 -16.81
N VAL A 194 -8.64 -6.49 -18.13
CA VAL A 194 -8.91 -5.47 -19.16
C VAL A 194 -10.42 -5.21 -19.23
N ASP A 195 -10.81 -3.94 -19.27
CA ASP A 195 -12.21 -3.48 -19.29
C ASP A 195 -13.06 -3.92 -18.08
N VAL A 196 -12.41 -4.38 -17.00
CA VAL A 196 -13.09 -4.80 -15.76
C VAL A 196 -12.93 -3.72 -14.69
N GLY A 197 -14.04 -3.37 -14.03
CA GLY A 197 -14.06 -2.38 -12.94
C GLY A 197 -13.66 -0.98 -13.41
N VAL A 198 -14.06 -0.59 -14.62
CA VAL A 198 -13.68 0.70 -15.22
C VAL A 198 -14.11 1.87 -14.31
N LEU A 199 -13.14 2.70 -13.94
CA LEU A 199 -13.35 3.94 -13.19
C LEU A 199 -12.84 5.09 -14.06
N SER A 200 -13.75 5.81 -14.71
CA SER A 200 -13.40 6.92 -15.58
C SER A 200 -12.64 8.02 -14.83
N LYS A 201 -11.80 8.79 -15.53
CA LYS A 201 -11.11 9.95 -14.95
C LYS A 201 -12.05 10.92 -14.23
N SER A 202 -13.20 11.21 -14.83
CA SER A 202 -14.22 12.09 -14.24
C SER A 202 -14.82 11.51 -12.97
N ASP A 203 -15.14 10.21 -12.95
CA ASP A 203 -15.70 9.56 -11.78
C ASP A 203 -14.67 9.41 -10.66
N ALA A 204 -13.42 9.11 -11.00
CA ALA A 204 -12.31 9.02 -10.05
C ALA A 204 -12.14 10.34 -9.28
N ILE A 205 -12.22 11.48 -9.98
CA ILE A 205 -12.19 12.81 -9.37
C ILE A 205 -13.46 13.07 -8.55
N LYS A 206 -14.64 12.81 -9.14
CA LYS A 206 -15.95 13.04 -8.50
C LYS A 206 -16.09 12.28 -7.18
N TYR A 207 -15.64 11.04 -7.11
CA TYR A 207 -15.71 10.19 -5.92
C TYR A 207 -14.51 10.35 -4.99
N GLY A 208 -13.54 11.22 -5.31
CA GLY A 208 -12.39 11.48 -4.45
C GLY A 208 -11.42 10.30 -4.32
N ALA A 209 -11.26 9.50 -5.37
CA ALA A 209 -10.28 8.42 -5.38
C ALA A 209 -8.85 8.95 -5.18
N VAL A 210 -8.00 8.16 -4.54
CA VAL A 210 -6.60 8.52 -4.20
C VAL A 210 -5.63 7.39 -4.51
N GLY A 211 -4.33 7.71 -4.51
CA GLY A 211 -3.25 6.76 -4.67
C GLY A 211 -3.26 6.04 -6.02
N PRO A 212 -2.82 4.77 -6.08
CA PRO A 212 -2.78 4.01 -7.33
C PRO A 212 -4.14 3.90 -8.04
N THR A 213 -5.25 3.98 -7.30
CA THR A 213 -6.60 3.89 -7.87
C THR A 213 -6.92 5.08 -8.77
N VAL A 214 -6.60 6.31 -8.34
CA VAL A 214 -6.84 7.51 -9.18
C VAL A 214 -5.80 7.63 -10.29
N ARG A 215 -4.56 7.20 -10.04
CA ARG A 215 -3.48 7.20 -11.02
C ARG A 215 -3.68 6.19 -12.14
N ALA A 216 -4.42 5.11 -11.91
CA ALA A 216 -4.84 4.18 -12.95
C ALA A 216 -5.93 4.73 -13.89
N SER A 217 -6.53 5.87 -13.54
CA SER A 217 -7.55 6.57 -14.33
C SER A 217 -6.99 7.84 -14.99
N GLY A 218 -5.67 7.94 -15.20
CA GLY A 218 -5.03 9.04 -15.91
C GLY A 218 -4.94 10.35 -15.14
N VAL A 219 -5.04 10.33 -13.80
CA VAL A 219 -4.89 11.51 -12.94
C VAL A 219 -3.52 11.49 -12.27
N LYS A 220 -2.64 12.39 -12.67
CA LYS A 220 -1.33 12.59 -12.03
C LYS A 220 -1.52 13.34 -10.70
N ARG A 221 -1.74 12.58 -9.62
CA ARG A 221 -1.89 13.09 -8.25
C ARG A 221 -1.09 12.20 -7.29
N ASP A 222 -0.18 12.82 -6.54
CA ASP A 222 0.61 12.15 -5.51
C ASP A 222 1.07 13.18 -4.47
N VAL A 223 0.64 12.98 -3.22
CA VAL A 223 0.95 13.91 -2.13
C VAL A 223 2.46 14.09 -1.92
N ARG A 224 3.29 13.09 -2.23
CA ARG A 224 4.75 13.21 -2.10
C ARG A 224 5.37 14.24 -3.05
N VAL A 225 4.65 14.62 -4.12
CA VAL A 225 5.05 15.66 -5.08
C VAL A 225 4.23 16.93 -4.88
N ASP A 226 2.91 16.78 -4.69
CA ASP A 226 1.98 17.90 -4.63
C ASP A 226 2.10 18.70 -3.31
N ASP A 227 2.44 18.01 -2.21
CA ASP A 227 2.64 18.57 -0.86
C ASP A 227 3.69 17.73 -0.11
N PRO A 228 4.97 17.87 -0.49
CA PRO A 228 6.03 16.96 -0.06
C PRO A 228 6.24 17.02 1.45
N TYR A 229 6.54 15.85 2.02
CA TYR A 229 6.77 15.67 3.46
C TYR A 229 8.01 14.80 3.70
N ALA A 230 8.46 14.72 4.96
CA ALA A 230 9.70 14.04 5.33
C ALA A 230 10.90 14.56 4.50
N ALA A 231 11.45 13.74 3.61
CA ALA A 231 12.54 14.13 2.70
C ALA A 231 12.18 13.96 1.21
N TYR A 232 10.89 13.85 0.86
CA TYR A 232 10.48 13.63 -0.54
C TYR A 232 10.76 14.84 -1.46
N ASP A 233 10.86 16.06 -0.91
CA ASP A 233 11.27 17.28 -1.63
C ASP A 233 12.74 17.27 -2.05
N GLU A 234 13.57 16.47 -1.37
CA GLU A 234 14.99 16.28 -1.69
C GLU A 234 15.24 15.10 -2.66
N LEU A 235 14.19 14.42 -3.10
CA LEU A 235 14.28 13.22 -3.94
C LEU A 235 13.68 13.46 -5.33
N SER A 236 14.25 12.78 -6.33
CA SER A 236 13.74 12.78 -7.70
C SER A 236 13.12 11.43 -8.03
N PHE A 237 11.81 11.42 -8.30
CA PHE A 237 11.07 10.22 -8.68
C PHE A 237 9.90 10.58 -9.62
N ASN A 238 9.40 9.57 -10.34
CA ASN A 238 8.29 9.69 -11.27
C ASN A 238 6.98 9.24 -10.63
N VAL A 239 5.92 10.03 -10.84
CA VAL A 239 4.56 9.59 -10.50
C VAL A 239 4.05 8.67 -11.60
N ILE A 240 3.89 7.38 -11.29
CA ILE A 240 3.40 6.37 -12.22
C ILE A 240 1.90 6.57 -12.47
N VAL A 241 1.51 6.69 -13.73
CA VAL A 241 0.11 6.89 -14.16
C VAL A 241 -0.19 5.94 -15.32
N GLU A 242 -1.42 5.44 -15.36
CA GLU A 242 -1.98 4.68 -16.47
C GLU A 242 -3.31 5.31 -16.87
N ASP A 243 -3.73 5.14 -18.12
CA ASP A 243 -4.99 5.70 -18.65
C ASP A 243 -6.05 4.63 -18.96
N GLY A 244 -5.74 3.34 -18.78
CA GLY A 244 -6.67 2.23 -19.03
C GLY A 244 -7.92 2.22 -18.16
N CYS A 245 -7.92 2.91 -17.01
CA CYS A 245 -9.08 3.05 -16.10
C CYS A 245 -9.61 1.73 -15.47
N ASP A 246 -9.04 0.58 -15.82
CA ASP A 246 -9.51 -0.75 -15.47
C ASP A 246 -8.65 -1.42 -14.38
N CYS A 247 -8.94 -2.70 -14.10
CA CYS A 247 -8.17 -3.49 -13.14
C CYS A 247 -6.74 -3.70 -13.59
N LEU A 248 -6.47 -3.86 -14.89
CA LEU A 248 -5.10 -4.04 -15.39
C LEU A 248 -4.26 -2.79 -15.12
N ALA A 249 -4.77 -1.60 -15.45
CA ALA A 249 -4.11 -0.33 -15.14
C ALA A 249 -3.77 -0.21 -13.65
N ARG A 250 -4.69 -0.62 -12.75
CA ARG A 250 -4.45 -0.63 -11.29
C ARG A 250 -3.38 -1.64 -10.85
N ILE A 251 -3.24 -2.76 -11.55
CA ILE A 251 -2.16 -3.73 -11.35
C ILE A 251 -0.82 -3.12 -11.78
N MET A 252 -0.79 -2.53 -12.98
CA MET A 252 0.43 -2.00 -13.57
C MET A 252 0.98 -0.78 -12.81
N VAL A 253 0.11 0.14 -12.36
CA VAL A 253 0.55 1.27 -11.51
C VAL A 253 1.26 0.76 -10.26
N ARG A 254 0.67 -0.20 -9.54
CA ARG A 254 1.27 -0.74 -8.30
C ARG A 254 2.57 -1.47 -8.56
N GLY A 255 2.63 -2.32 -9.59
CA GLY A 255 3.86 -3.05 -9.90
C GLY A 255 4.99 -2.14 -10.40
N ARG A 256 4.68 -1.07 -11.13
CA ARG A 256 5.68 -0.07 -11.54
C ARG A 256 6.08 0.86 -10.40
N GLU A 257 5.17 1.16 -9.46
CA GLU A 257 5.52 1.87 -8.23
C GLU A 257 6.50 1.09 -7.35
N VAL A 258 6.47 -0.25 -7.36
CA VAL A 258 7.52 -1.05 -6.70
C VAL A 258 8.89 -0.75 -7.29
N LEU A 259 8.99 -0.60 -8.62
CA LEU A 259 10.26 -0.26 -9.28
C LEU A 259 10.69 1.18 -9.00
N GLU A 260 9.75 2.12 -8.87
CA GLU A 260 10.06 3.51 -8.53
C GLU A 260 10.46 3.68 -7.06
N SER A 261 9.99 2.79 -6.16
CA SER A 261 10.40 2.76 -4.76
C SER A 261 11.82 2.22 -4.54
N ILE A 262 12.39 1.50 -5.51
CA ILE A 262 13.74 0.89 -5.46
C ILE A 262 14.78 1.88 -5.96
#